data_AF-A0A3P6RTQ4-F1
#
_entry.id   AF-A0A3P6RTQ4-F1
#
_cell.length_a   1.000
_cell.length_b   1.000
_cell.length_c   1.000
_cell.angle_alpha   90.00
_cell.angle_beta   90.00
_cell.angle_gamma   90.00
#
_symmetry.space_group_name_H-M   'P 1'
#
loop_
_entity.id
_entity.type
_entity.pdbx_description
1 polymer ?
#
loop_
_entity_poly.entity_id
_entity_poly.type
_entity_poly.pdbx_seq_one_letter_code
_entity_poly.pdbx_strand_id
1 'polypeptide(L)'
;MIELQKAFMEVNQYSHGMYSPSLTCLVVQTNSNYRIVPRRIDSQARPLDQNVPCGTVVEDATHPAYNEFLIVPQKAIKGTARALRCTLVTHSKGKSGQLLSLDELEQITNILCYGHQVI
;
A
#
# COMPACT_ATOMS: atom_id res chain seq x y z
N MET A 1 11.41 -7.22 12.55
CA MET A 1 11.94 -6.18 11.63
C MET A 1 13.45 -6.30 11.44
N ILE A 2 14.24 -6.43 12.52
CA ILE A 2 15.69 -6.72 12.46
C ILE A 2 15.98 -7.96 11.59
N GLU A 3 15.13 -8.98 11.61
CA GLU A 3 15.31 -10.19 10.79
C GLU A 3 15.16 -9.97 9.28
N LEU A 4 14.26 -9.06 8.85
CA LEU A 4 14.06 -8.80 7.42
C LEU A 4 15.25 -8.04 6.83
N GLN A 5 15.76 -7.05 7.57
CA GLN A 5 16.99 -6.34 7.20
C GLN A 5 18.21 -7.27 7.21
N LYS A 6 18.31 -8.17 8.21
CA LYS A 6 19.38 -9.18 8.26
C LYS A 6 19.31 -10.15 7.08
N ALA A 7 18.14 -10.73 6.79
CA ALA A 7 17.94 -11.62 5.65
C ALA A 7 18.28 -10.91 4.32
N PHE A 8 17.93 -9.64 4.19
CA PHE A 8 18.31 -8.84 3.01
C PHE A 8 19.81 -8.59 2.91
N MET A 9 20.48 -8.31 4.03
CA MET A 9 21.94 -8.16 4.06
C MET A 9 22.65 -9.49 3.74
N GLU A 10 22.14 -10.62 4.21
CA GLU A 10 22.65 -11.96 3.89
C GLU A 10 22.56 -12.25 2.39
N VAL A 11 21.43 -11.91 1.74
CA VAL A 11 21.30 -12.01 0.27
C VAL A 11 22.34 -11.15 -0.45
N ASN A 12 22.66 -9.96 0.05
CA ASN A 12 23.71 -9.12 -0.53
C ASN A 12 25.12 -9.71 -0.37
N GLN A 13 25.40 -10.49 0.67
CA GLN A 13 26.72 -11.10 0.86
C GLN A 13 27.05 -12.13 -0.23
N TYR A 14 26.04 -12.82 -0.81
CA TYR A 14 26.23 -13.72 -1.95
C TYR A 14 26.75 -13.01 -3.22
N SER A 15 26.60 -11.68 -3.30
CA SER A 15 27.09 -10.87 -4.42
C SER A 15 28.52 -10.35 -4.25
N HIS A 16 29.30 -10.91 -3.31
CA HIS A 16 30.64 -10.43 -2.94
C HIS A 16 30.69 -8.94 -2.52
N GLY A 17 29.60 -8.41 -1.96
CA GLY A 17 29.50 -7.02 -1.51
C GLY A 17 29.43 -5.99 -2.64
N MET A 18 29.33 -6.43 -3.90
CA MET A 18 29.21 -5.57 -5.07
C MET A 18 27.76 -5.08 -5.30
N TYR A 19 26.77 -5.80 -4.77
CA TYR A 19 25.35 -5.43 -4.88
C TYR A 19 24.79 -4.99 -3.53
N SER A 20 24.33 -3.74 -3.48
CA SER A 20 23.70 -3.13 -2.30
C SER A 20 22.47 -2.34 -2.76
N PRO A 21 21.33 -3.02 -2.98
CA PRO A 21 20.10 -2.37 -3.42
C PRO A 21 19.42 -1.59 -2.29
N SER A 22 18.63 -0.59 -2.69
CA SER A 22 17.71 0.10 -1.80
C SER A 22 16.54 -0.81 -1.43
N LEU A 23 16.10 -0.75 -0.17
CA LEU A 23 15.04 -1.61 0.37
C LEU A 23 13.86 -0.78 0.86
N THR A 24 12.69 -1.08 0.32
CA THR A 24 11.40 -0.61 0.82
C THR A 24 10.57 -1.79 1.29
N CYS A 25 10.06 -1.73 2.52
CA CYS A 25 9.14 -2.71 3.07
C CYS A 25 7.83 -2.03 3.47
N LEU A 26 6.74 -2.44 2.83
CA LEU A 26 5.40 -1.98 3.08
C LEU A 26 4.59 -3.12 3.72
N VAL A 27 4.04 -2.89 4.91
CA VAL A 27 3.11 -3.83 5.54
C VAL A 27 1.71 -3.49 5.06
N VAL A 28 1.05 -4.45 4.40
CA VAL A 28 -0.31 -4.30 3.89
C VAL A 28 -1.28 -5.04 4.81
N GLN A 29 -2.18 -4.31 5.45
CA GLN A 29 -3.22 -4.85 6.33
C GLN A 29 -4.57 -4.81 5.62
N THR A 30 -5.12 -5.99 5.30
CA THR A 30 -6.43 -6.14 4.63
C THR A 30 -7.61 -6.09 5.61
N ASN A 31 -7.38 -6.41 6.88
CA ASN A 31 -8.41 -6.45 7.92
C ASN A 31 -8.33 -5.23 8.85
N SER A 32 -8.31 -4.04 8.25
CA SER A 32 -8.38 -2.78 9.00
C SER A 32 -9.84 -2.39 9.31
N ASN A 33 -10.03 -1.61 10.37
CA ASN A 33 -11.35 -1.05 10.71
C ASN A 33 -11.65 0.26 9.95
N TYR A 34 -10.73 0.75 9.12
CA TYR A 34 -10.94 1.94 8.33
C TYR A 34 -11.98 1.70 7.23
N ARG A 35 -12.92 2.63 7.10
CA ARG A 35 -13.93 2.67 6.04
C ARG A 35 -13.92 4.05 5.42
N ILE A 36 -13.71 4.10 4.11
CA ILE A 36 -13.70 5.35 3.35
C ILE A 36 -15.04 5.41 2.63
N VAL A 37 -15.79 6.47 2.87
CA VAL A 37 -17.14 6.67 2.33
C VAL A 37 -17.23 7.99 1.57
N PRO A 38 -18.01 8.07 0.48
CA PRO A 38 -18.23 9.34 -0.21
C PRO A 38 -18.85 10.38 0.73
N ARG A 39 -18.46 11.66 0.59
CA ARG A 39 -19.02 12.76 1.40
C ARG A 39 -20.51 12.96 1.19
N ARG A 40 -21.03 12.60 0.00
CA ARG A 40 -22.45 12.70 -0.34
C ARG A 40 -22.96 11.31 -0.67
N ILE A 41 -23.90 10.85 0.14
CA ILE A 41 -24.63 9.60 -0.09
C ILE A 41 -25.98 9.98 -0.70
N ASP A 42 -26.26 9.46 -1.90
CA ASP A 42 -27.54 9.67 -2.57
C ASP A 42 -28.49 8.50 -2.26
N SER A 43 -29.56 8.80 -1.53
CA SER A 43 -30.60 7.83 -1.18
C SER A 43 -31.31 7.19 -2.39
N GLN A 44 -31.29 7.85 -3.56
CA GLN A 44 -31.91 7.36 -4.78
C GLN A 44 -30.94 6.55 -5.66
N ALA A 45 -29.64 6.61 -5.38
CA ALA A 45 -28.63 5.87 -6.13
C ALA A 45 -28.59 4.39 -5.70
N ARG A 46 -28.13 3.52 -6.61
CA ARG A 46 -27.95 2.09 -6.30
C ARG A 46 -26.91 1.94 -5.18
N PRO A 47 -27.12 1.04 -4.20
CA PRO A 47 -26.13 0.81 -3.13
C PRO A 47 -24.71 0.48 -3.63
N LEU A 48 -24.62 -0.19 -4.78
CA LEU A 48 -23.36 -0.54 -5.46
C LEU A 48 -22.54 0.70 -5.88
N ASP A 49 -23.21 1.82 -6.13
CA ASP A 49 -22.60 3.07 -6.59
C ASP A 49 -22.27 4.01 -5.42
N GLN A 50 -22.51 3.57 -4.17
CA GLN A 50 -22.29 4.37 -2.96
C GLN A 50 -20.97 4.07 -2.23
N ASN A 51 -20.05 3.36 -2.88
CA ASN A 51 -18.67 3.24 -2.41
C ASN A 51 -17.76 4.27 -3.09
N VAL A 52 -16.58 4.50 -2.52
CA VAL A 52 -15.56 5.31 -3.17
C VAL A 52 -15.04 4.64 -4.46
N PRO A 53 -14.59 5.42 -5.45
CA PRO A 53 -13.98 4.87 -6.67
C PRO A 53 -12.78 3.96 -6.38
N CYS A 54 -12.52 3.01 -7.28
CA CYS A 54 -11.32 2.18 -7.22
C CYS A 54 -10.06 3.05 -7.36
N GLY A 55 -9.03 2.75 -6.58
CA GLY A 55 -7.80 3.55 -6.50
C GLY A 55 -7.91 4.78 -5.60
N THR A 56 -9.01 4.97 -4.84
CA THR A 56 -9.09 6.06 -3.86
C THR A 56 -8.04 5.87 -2.77
N VAL A 57 -7.22 6.90 -2.55
CA VAL A 57 -6.18 6.98 -1.51
C VAL A 57 -6.55 8.03 -0.46
N VAL A 58 -6.20 7.77 0.80
CA VAL A 58 -6.33 8.72 1.92
C VAL A 58 -5.10 8.65 2.81
N GLU A 59 -4.44 9.78 3.02
CA GLU A 59 -3.25 9.94 3.87
C GLU A 59 -3.57 10.69 5.17
N ASP A 60 -4.44 11.70 5.12
CA ASP A 60 -4.73 12.61 6.25
C ASP A 60 -5.39 11.97 7.48
N ALA A 61 -5.89 10.74 7.35
CA ALA A 61 -6.59 10.01 8.41
C ALA A 61 -5.73 8.93 9.08
N THR A 62 -4.43 8.92 8.80
CA THR A 62 -3.47 7.91 9.26
C THR A 62 -2.72 8.31 10.53
N HIS A 63 -1.88 7.42 11.06
CA HIS A 63 -1.16 7.68 12.30
C HIS A 63 -0.10 8.79 12.09
N PRO A 64 -0.08 9.87 12.91
CA PRO A 64 0.76 11.05 12.64
C PRO A 64 2.26 10.80 12.72
N ALA A 65 2.69 9.71 13.37
CA ALA A 65 4.10 9.35 13.49
C ALA A 65 4.57 8.29 12.48
N TYR A 66 3.66 7.72 11.69
CA TYR A 66 4.00 6.66 10.74
C TYR A 66 3.74 7.12 9.31
N ASN A 67 4.61 6.69 8.40
CA ASN A 67 4.39 6.88 6.98
C ASN A 67 3.39 5.82 6.51
N GLU A 68 2.13 6.22 6.38
CA GLU A 68 1.02 5.34 6.07
C GLU A 68 0.09 5.96 5.03
N PHE A 69 -0.58 5.10 4.28
CA PHE A 69 -1.70 5.49 3.43
C PHE A 69 -2.78 4.41 3.48
N LEU A 70 -4.03 4.84 3.29
CA LEU A 70 -5.16 3.95 3.06
C LEU A 70 -5.46 3.91 1.58
N ILE A 71 -5.72 2.73 1.02
CA ILE A 71 -6.11 2.60 -0.39
C ILE A 71 -7.28 1.63 -0.56
N VAL A 72 -8.19 1.96 -1.48
CA VAL A 72 -9.29 1.08 -1.93
C VAL A 72 -9.05 0.71 -3.39
N PRO A 73 -8.22 -0.30 -3.70
CA PRO A 73 -7.89 -0.65 -5.08
C PRO A 73 -9.04 -1.38 -5.80
N GLN A 74 -9.97 -1.99 -5.06
CA GLN A 74 -11.03 -2.83 -5.61
C GLN A 74 -12.41 -2.16 -5.65
N LYS A 75 -13.25 -2.59 -6.60
CA LYS A 75 -14.68 -2.25 -6.60
C LYS A 75 -15.41 -3.13 -5.58
N ALA A 76 -16.14 -2.52 -4.66
CA ALA A 76 -17.03 -3.26 -3.77
C ALA A 76 -18.31 -3.69 -4.52
N ILE A 77 -18.50 -5.00 -4.66
CA ILE A 77 -19.73 -5.59 -5.22
C ILE A 77 -20.83 -5.73 -4.15
N LYS A 78 -20.46 -5.77 -2.86
CA LYS A 78 -21.43 -5.84 -1.76
C LYS A 78 -20.88 -5.16 -0.52
N GLY A 79 -21.77 -4.44 0.18
CA GLY A 79 -21.43 -3.74 1.41
C GLY A 79 -20.44 -2.59 1.19
N THR A 80 -19.69 -2.26 2.23
CA THR A 80 -18.68 -1.21 2.19
C THR A 80 -17.31 -1.78 1.84
N ALA A 81 -16.60 -1.12 0.93
CA ALA A 81 -15.24 -1.47 0.58
C ALA A 81 -14.34 -1.45 1.83
N ARG A 82 -13.48 -2.46 1.95
CA ARG A 82 -12.44 -2.49 2.97
C ARG A 82 -11.20 -1.80 2.42
N ALA A 83 -10.80 -0.72 3.07
CA ALA A 83 -9.55 -0.05 2.76
C ALA A 83 -8.37 -0.89 3.26
N LEU A 84 -7.38 -1.06 2.39
CA LEU A 84 -6.07 -1.57 2.77
C LEU A 84 -5.35 -0.47 3.55
N ARG A 85 -4.75 -0.83 4.69
CA ARG A 85 -3.82 0.06 5.39
C ARG A 85 -2.40 -0.37 5.04
N CYS A 86 -1.66 0.55 4.44
CA CYS A 86 -0.30 0.34 4.01
C CYS A 86 0.63 1.15 4.90
N THR A 87 1.52 0.48 5.64
CA THR A 87 2.48 1.11 6.55
C THR A 87 3.90 0.88 6.05
N LEU A 88 4.63 1.96 5.78
CA LEU A 88 6.03 1.92 5.38
C LEU A 88 6.90 1.66 6.63
N VAL A 89 7.40 0.42 6.76
CA VAL A 89 8.16 -0.01 7.94
C VAL A 89 9.67 -0.07 7.71
N THR A 90 10.13 -0.06 6.46
CA THR A 90 11.55 0.05 6.14
C THR A 90 11.72 0.84 4.85
N HIS A 91 12.65 1.79 4.86
CA HIS A 91 12.94 2.67 3.73
C HIS A 91 14.44 3.01 3.76
N SER A 92 15.27 2.07 3.28
CA SER A 92 16.73 2.11 3.44
C SER A 92 17.43 2.26 2.09
N LYS A 93 18.30 3.27 1.98
CA LYS A 93 19.04 3.55 0.75
C LYS A 93 20.27 2.64 0.63
N GLY A 94 20.36 1.90 -0.47
CA GLY A 94 21.56 1.18 -0.87
C GLY A 94 22.42 2.00 -1.84
N LYS A 95 23.50 1.39 -2.34
CA LYS A 95 24.35 1.96 -3.41
C LYS A 95 23.71 1.86 -4.79
N SER A 96 22.73 0.96 -4.98
CA SER A 96 21.97 0.77 -6.20
C SER A 96 20.46 0.91 -5.94
N GLY A 97 19.70 1.24 -7.00
CA GLY A 97 18.27 1.51 -6.91
C GLY A 97 17.92 2.87 -6.30
N GLN A 98 16.62 3.18 -6.28
CA GLN A 98 16.07 4.43 -5.77
C GLN A 98 15.13 4.16 -4.60
N LEU A 99 15.07 5.12 -3.67
CA LEU A 99 14.03 5.16 -2.66
C LEU A 99 12.82 5.88 -3.26
N LEU A 100 11.67 5.20 -3.22
CA LEU A 100 10.43 5.68 -3.80
C LEU A 100 9.71 6.65 -2.85
N SER A 101 9.08 7.69 -3.37
CA SER A 101 8.19 8.53 -2.57
C SER A 101 6.94 7.77 -2.11
N LEU A 102 6.17 8.32 -1.17
CA LEU A 102 4.88 7.74 -0.79
C LEU A 102 3.91 7.71 -1.98
N ASP A 103 3.82 8.79 -2.75
CA ASP A 103 3.00 8.86 -3.97
C ASP A 103 3.36 7.76 -4.98
N GLU A 104 4.66 7.49 -5.17
CA GLU A 104 5.12 6.40 -6.04
C GLU A 104 4.72 5.03 -5.49
N LEU A 105 4.83 4.84 -4.16
CA LEU A 105 4.42 3.61 -3.50
C LEU A 105 2.91 3.37 -3.60
N GLU A 106 2.09 4.41 -3.52
CA GLU A 106 0.64 4.33 -3.71
C GLU A 106 0.28 3.87 -5.12
N GLN A 107 0.89 4.50 -6.13
CA GLN A 107 0.68 4.15 -7.53
C GLN A 107 1.13 2.71 -7.82
N ILE A 108 2.32 2.32 -7.37
CA ILE A 108 2.84 0.95 -7.52
C ILE A 108 1.92 -0.04 -6.82
N THR A 109 1.49 0.25 -5.59
CA THR A 109 0.58 -0.61 -4.82
C THR A 109 -0.75 -0.80 -5.56
N ASN A 110 -1.33 0.28 -6.09
CA ASN A 110 -2.56 0.23 -6.87
C ASN A 110 -2.38 -0.61 -8.15
N ILE A 111 -1.32 -0.36 -8.92
CA ILE A 111 -1.04 -1.09 -10.17
C ILE A 111 -0.85 -2.58 -9.91
N LEU A 112 -0.08 -2.95 -8.88
CA LEU A 112 0.14 -4.35 -8.51
C LEU A 112 -1.17 -5.07 -8.13
N CYS A 113 -2.18 -4.36 -7.62
CA CYS A 113 -3.49 -4.94 -7.36
C CYS A 113 -4.22 -5.37 -8.64
N TYR A 114 -3.94 -4.79 -9.81
CA TYR A 114 -4.49 -5.23 -11.10
C TYR A 114 -3.67 -6.34 -11.76
N GLY A 115 -2.49 -6.67 -11.21
CA GLY A 115 -1.63 -7.76 -11.69
C GLY A 115 -2.10 -9.15 -11.28
N HIS A 116 -3.16 -9.28 -10.48
CA HIS A 116 -3.76 -10.56 -10.20
C HIS A 116 -4.37 -11.10 -11.50
N GLN A 117 -3.77 -12.14 -12.08
CA GLN A 117 -4.19 -12.74 -13.37
C GLN A 117 -5.52 -13.53 -13.26
N VAL A 118 -6.38 -13.17 -12.31
CA VAL A 118 -7.67 -13.83 -12.12
C VAL A 118 -8.70 -13.06 -12.94
N ILE A 119 -9.11 -13.66 -14.06
CA ILE A 119 -10.22 -13.25 -14.93
C ILE A 119 -11.54 -13.61 -14.27
#